data_AF-A0A2S2PBP6-F1
#
_entry.id   AF-A0A2S2PBP6-F1
#
_cell.length_a   1.000
_cell.length_b   1.000
_cell.length_c   1.000
_cell.angle_alpha   90.00
_cell.angle_beta   90.00
_cell.angle_gamma   90.00
#
_symmetry.space_group_name_H-M   'P 1'
#
loop_
_entity.id
_entity.type
_entity.pdbx_description
1 polymer ?
#
loop_
_entity_poly.entity_id
_entity_poly.type
_entity_poly.pdbx_seq_one_letter_code
_entity_poly.pdbx_strand_id
1 'polypeptide(L)'
;MTKAVLHYSGKVMWTPPAIFKSSCEIDVRYFPFDQQTCFMKFGSWSYDGNQINLKHIGQLVGTNKVDVGIDLSAYYPSVEWDILGVPAERHEKYYSCCVEPYIDIFFNITLRRRTLFYTVNLIVPCVGISYLSVLVFYLPADSKEKISLCITILLSQTMFFLLISEIIPSTSLSLPLLGKYLLFTMLLVALCVVVTIIIINIHYRQPSTHKIPSWMRTVFIRALPKMLLMRVPEQLLADSALKQKHMKTCKKLNLNLARYEYALPCPEPRQGLICIK
;
A
#
# COMPACT_ATOMS: atom_id res chain seq x y z
N MET A 1 14.17 -27.38 -39.35
CA MET A 1 13.13 -27.28 -40.40
C MET A 1 12.07 -28.34 -40.13
N THR A 2 10.78 -27.98 -40.17
CA THR A 2 9.67 -28.93 -40.05
C THR A 2 9.17 -29.37 -41.42
N LYS A 3 8.57 -30.55 -41.50
CA LYS A 3 8.01 -31.12 -42.74
C LYS A 3 6.55 -30.69 -42.91
N ALA A 4 6.09 -30.57 -44.15
CA ALA A 4 4.67 -30.39 -44.50
C ALA A 4 4.05 -31.73 -44.93
N VAL A 5 2.75 -31.88 -44.73
CA VAL A 5 1.97 -33.04 -45.18
C VAL A 5 1.23 -32.66 -46.46
N LEU A 6 1.44 -33.43 -47.53
CA LEU A 6 0.80 -33.25 -48.82
C LEU A 6 -0.28 -34.31 -49.01
N HIS A 7 -1.48 -33.88 -49.38
CA HIS A 7 -2.58 -34.77 -49.76
C HIS A 7 -2.70 -34.87 -51.28
N TYR A 8 -3.23 -35.98 -51.79
CA TYR A 8 -3.43 -36.21 -53.24
C TYR A 8 -4.34 -35.16 -53.90
N SER A 9 -5.21 -34.50 -53.13
CA SER A 9 -6.10 -33.42 -53.60
C SER A 9 -5.39 -32.07 -53.80
N GLY A 10 -4.07 -32.00 -53.57
CA GLY A 10 -3.30 -30.75 -53.58
C GLY A 10 -3.37 -29.95 -52.28
N LYS A 11 -4.06 -30.44 -51.25
CA LYS A 11 -4.08 -29.79 -49.92
C LYS A 11 -2.73 -29.96 -49.22
N VAL A 12 -2.15 -28.85 -48.77
CA VAL A 12 -0.91 -28.83 -47.98
C VAL A 12 -1.24 -28.44 -46.55
N MET A 13 -0.77 -29.23 -45.58
CA MET A 13 -0.86 -28.94 -44.15
C MET A 13 0.53 -28.74 -43.58
N TRP A 14 0.74 -27.61 -42.89
CA TRP A 14 2.02 -27.28 -42.27
C TRP A 14 1.80 -26.64 -40.90
N THR A 15 2.41 -27.23 -39.86
CA THR A 15 2.26 -26.82 -38.46
C THR A 15 3.63 -26.66 -37.79
N PRO A 16 4.36 -25.57 -38.09
CA PRO A 16 5.65 -25.29 -37.46
C PRO A 16 5.47 -24.81 -36.01
N PRO A 17 6.26 -25.28 -35.04
CA PRO A 17 6.34 -24.67 -33.73
C PRO A 17 7.12 -23.35 -33.81
N ALA A 18 6.68 -22.34 -33.08
CA ALA A 18 7.35 -21.04 -33.00
C ALA A 18 7.17 -20.43 -31.61
N ILE A 19 8.17 -19.66 -31.18
CA ILE A 19 8.10 -18.84 -29.97
C ILE A 19 7.86 -17.41 -30.40
N PHE A 20 6.67 -16.89 -30.11
CA PHE A 20 6.30 -15.51 -30.42
C PHE A 20 6.51 -14.61 -29.21
N LYS A 21 7.07 -13.42 -29.45
CA LYS A 21 7.17 -12.36 -28.46
C LYS A 21 6.33 -11.19 -28.97
N SER A 22 5.17 -10.96 -28.35
CA SER A 22 4.28 -9.84 -28.66
C SER A 22 4.52 -8.68 -27.70
N SER A 23 4.41 -7.45 -28.20
CA SER A 23 4.34 -6.25 -27.37
C SER A 23 2.88 -5.97 -27.02
N CYS A 24 2.58 -5.95 -25.72
CA CYS A 24 1.24 -5.71 -25.19
C CYS A 24 1.32 -4.60 -24.14
N GLU A 25 0.38 -3.65 -24.17
CA GLU A 25 0.27 -2.62 -23.14
C GLU A 25 -0.41 -3.22 -21.92
N ILE A 26 0.22 -3.08 -20.75
CA ILE A 26 -0.24 -3.69 -19.49
C ILE A 26 -0.87 -2.62 -18.60
N ASP A 27 -2.10 -2.86 -18.17
CA ASP A 27 -2.80 -1.97 -17.25
C ASP A 27 -2.61 -2.43 -15.79
N VAL A 28 -1.83 -1.67 -15.03
CA VAL A 28 -1.47 -2.00 -13.65
C VAL A 28 -2.39 -1.37 -12.59
N ARG A 29 -3.50 -0.71 -12.98
CA ARG A 29 -4.41 0.01 -12.05
C ARG A 29 -4.87 -0.85 -10.87
N TYR A 30 -5.24 -2.10 -11.13
CA TYR A 30 -5.80 -3.02 -10.13
C TYR A 30 -4.84 -4.11 -9.68
N PHE A 31 -3.54 -3.94 -9.90
CA PHE A 31 -2.54 -4.91 -9.45
C PHE A 31 -2.69 -5.26 -7.95
N PRO A 32 -2.63 -6.55 -7.53
CA PRO A 32 -2.41 -7.76 -8.33
C PRO A 32 -3.70 -8.44 -8.86
N PHE A 33 -4.86 -7.81 -8.69
CA PHE A 33 -6.17 -8.30 -9.14
C PHE A 33 -6.50 -7.84 -10.56
N ASP A 34 -5.47 -7.76 -11.42
CA ASP A 34 -5.55 -7.25 -12.77
C ASP A 34 -5.98 -8.32 -13.79
N GLN A 35 -6.62 -7.84 -14.85
CA GLN A 35 -6.90 -8.61 -16.06
C GLN A 35 -6.20 -7.91 -17.23
N GLN A 36 -5.50 -8.68 -18.05
CA GLN A 36 -4.75 -8.19 -19.19
C GLN A 36 -5.33 -8.77 -20.47
N THR A 37 -5.46 -7.93 -21.50
CA THR A 37 -5.85 -8.39 -22.83
C THR A 37 -4.71 -8.09 -23.79
N CYS A 38 -4.03 -9.13 -24.22
CA CYS A 38 -2.94 -9.02 -25.16
C CYS A 38 -3.35 -9.57 -26.51
N PHE A 39 -2.81 -9.00 -27.58
CA PHE A 39 -3.15 -9.42 -28.93
C PHE A 39 -1.92 -9.90 -29.68
N MET A 40 -2.11 -10.89 -30.53
CA MET A 40 -1.13 -11.31 -31.54
C MET A 40 -1.77 -11.17 -32.91
N LYS A 41 -1.10 -10.45 -33.80
CA LYS A 41 -1.56 -10.19 -35.16
C LYS A 41 -0.73 -11.02 -36.13
N PHE A 42 -1.40 -11.85 -36.92
CA PHE A 42 -0.78 -12.63 -37.99
C PHE A 42 -1.36 -12.22 -39.34
N GLY A 43 -0.50 -12.10 -40.33
CA GLY A 43 -0.88 -11.70 -41.68
C GLY A 43 0.25 -11.94 -42.66
N SER A 44 -0.07 -11.89 -43.95
CA SER A 44 0.93 -11.84 -45.01
C SER A 44 1.66 -10.50 -44.96
N TRP A 45 2.99 -10.53 -45.11
CA TRP A 45 3.78 -9.30 -45.22
C TRP A 45 3.83 -8.77 -46.66
N SER A 46 3.99 -9.66 -47.64
CA SER A 46 4.27 -9.28 -49.04
C SER A 46 3.05 -9.32 -49.95
N TYR A 47 2.14 -10.27 -49.74
CA TYR A 47 0.95 -10.46 -50.58
C TYR A 47 -0.27 -9.76 -49.98
N ASP A 48 -1.05 -9.12 -50.86
CA ASP A 48 -2.32 -8.48 -50.52
C ASP A 48 -3.50 -9.47 -50.47
N GLY A 49 -4.68 -8.97 -50.09
CA GLY A 49 -5.90 -9.75 -49.91
C GLY A 49 -6.54 -10.28 -51.20
N ASN A 50 -6.21 -9.71 -52.37
CA ASN A 50 -6.63 -10.23 -53.67
C ASN A 50 -5.79 -11.44 -54.10
N GLN A 51 -4.58 -11.57 -53.57
CA GLN A 51 -3.66 -12.68 -53.86
C GLN A 51 -3.79 -13.80 -52.83
N ILE A 52 -3.80 -13.46 -51.54
CA ILE A 52 -3.91 -14.42 -50.44
C ILE A 52 -5.07 -14.05 -49.52
N ASN A 53 -6.08 -14.92 -49.47
CA ASN A 53 -7.20 -14.77 -48.55
C ASN A 53 -7.00 -15.62 -47.29
N LEU A 54 -6.52 -14.99 -46.21
CA LEU A 54 -6.37 -15.65 -44.92
C LEU A 54 -7.73 -15.84 -44.23
N LYS A 55 -7.97 -17.06 -43.73
CA LYS A 55 -9.16 -17.44 -42.97
C LYS A 55 -8.78 -18.29 -41.77
N HIS A 56 -9.45 -18.06 -40.65
CA HIS A 56 -9.30 -18.92 -39.48
C HIS A 56 -10.02 -20.26 -39.71
N ILE A 57 -9.45 -21.37 -39.22
CA ILE A 57 -9.99 -22.72 -39.49
C ILE A 57 -11.42 -22.92 -38.96
N GLY A 58 -11.75 -22.27 -37.84
CA GLY A 58 -13.08 -22.27 -37.22
C GLY A 58 -13.99 -21.11 -37.65
N GLN A 59 -13.62 -20.35 -38.68
CA GLN A 59 -14.43 -19.21 -39.14
C GLN A 59 -15.69 -19.71 -39.86
N LEU A 60 -16.87 -19.26 -39.41
CA LEU A 60 -18.15 -19.55 -40.05
C LEU A 60 -18.40 -18.61 -41.24
N VAL A 61 -19.26 -19.05 -42.18
CA VAL A 61 -19.62 -18.24 -43.35
C VAL A 61 -20.39 -17.00 -42.89
N GLY A 62 -19.88 -15.83 -43.25
CA GLY A 62 -20.49 -14.53 -42.92
C GLY A 62 -20.07 -13.94 -41.57
N THR A 63 -19.23 -14.62 -40.78
CA THR A 63 -18.67 -14.04 -39.54
C THR A 63 -17.17 -13.82 -39.65
N ASN A 64 -16.70 -12.72 -39.07
CA ASN A 64 -15.27 -12.43 -38.96
C ASN A 64 -14.71 -12.77 -37.58
N LYS A 65 -15.56 -13.21 -36.65
CA LYS A 65 -15.20 -13.50 -35.25
C LYS A 65 -15.33 -14.99 -34.97
N VAL A 66 -14.38 -15.51 -34.21
CA VAL A 66 -14.34 -16.88 -33.69
C VAL A 66 -14.14 -16.80 -32.18
N ASP A 67 -15.07 -17.31 -31.40
CA ASP A 67 -15.04 -17.17 -29.94
C ASP A 67 -13.87 -17.94 -29.29
N VAL A 68 -13.52 -19.11 -29.84
CA VAL A 68 -12.35 -19.90 -29.46
C VAL A 68 -11.40 -19.97 -30.65
N GLY A 69 -10.50 -18.99 -30.74
CA GLY A 69 -9.52 -18.87 -31.81
C GLY A 69 -8.24 -19.67 -31.58
N ILE A 70 -7.92 -20.04 -30.34
CA ILE A 70 -6.71 -20.81 -30.02
C ILE A 70 -7.13 -22.15 -29.44
N ASP A 71 -6.60 -23.24 -30.00
CA ASP A 71 -6.77 -24.57 -29.43
C ASP A 71 -5.92 -24.71 -28.15
N LEU A 72 -6.59 -24.91 -27.03
CA LEU A 72 -5.99 -25.07 -25.70
C LEU A 72 -5.99 -26.55 -25.25
N SER A 73 -6.32 -27.50 -26.11
CA SER A 73 -6.40 -28.93 -25.78
C SER A 73 -5.10 -29.50 -25.20
N ALA A 74 -3.95 -29.05 -25.72
CA ALA A 74 -2.61 -29.42 -25.27
C ALA A 74 -1.93 -28.31 -24.45
N TYR A 75 -2.69 -27.36 -23.89
CA TYR A 75 -2.15 -26.27 -23.10
C TYR A 75 -1.63 -26.76 -21.74
N TYR A 76 -0.38 -26.41 -21.43
CA TYR A 76 0.16 -26.59 -20.08
C TYR A 76 -0.18 -25.37 -19.22
N PRO A 77 -0.94 -25.52 -18.12
CA PRO A 77 -1.42 -24.40 -17.32
C PRO A 77 -0.28 -23.59 -16.68
N SER A 78 -0.37 -22.26 -16.79
CA SER A 78 0.56 -21.36 -16.14
C SER A 78 0.32 -21.26 -14.64
N VAL A 79 1.39 -21.04 -13.88
CA VAL A 79 1.36 -20.86 -12.43
C VAL A 79 0.98 -19.42 -12.04
N GLU A 80 1.21 -18.47 -12.93
CA GLU A 80 0.99 -17.04 -12.67
C GLU A 80 -0.28 -16.49 -13.31
N TRP A 81 -0.73 -17.08 -14.42
CA TRP A 81 -1.82 -16.54 -15.23
C TRP A 81 -2.87 -17.59 -15.57
N ASP A 82 -4.13 -17.23 -15.40
CA ASP A 82 -5.29 -17.99 -15.87
C ASP A 82 -5.77 -17.41 -17.21
N ILE A 83 -5.98 -18.26 -18.21
CA ILE A 83 -6.56 -17.86 -19.50
C ILE A 83 -8.09 -17.81 -19.34
N LEU A 84 -8.68 -16.64 -19.53
CA LEU A 84 -10.13 -16.45 -19.45
C LEU A 84 -10.82 -16.69 -20.81
N GLY A 85 -10.14 -16.36 -21.90
CA GLY A 85 -10.71 -16.42 -23.24
C GLY A 85 -9.69 -16.06 -24.32
N VAL A 86 -9.87 -16.68 -25.48
CA VAL A 86 -8.94 -16.59 -26.63
C VAL A 86 -9.66 -16.35 -27.97
N PRO A 87 -10.49 -15.29 -28.10
CA PRO A 87 -11.18 -15.04 -29.36
C PRO A 87 -10.22 -14.63 -30.47
N ALA A 88 -10.56 -15.00 -31.71
CA ALA A 88 -9.89 -14.55 -32.91
C ALA A 88 -10.83 -13.70 -33.78
N GLU A 89 -10.27 -12.66 -34.40
CA GLU A 89 -10.99 -11.77 -35.31
C GLU A 89 -10.20 -11.56 -36.60
N ARG A 90 -10.87 -11.72 -37.74
CA ARG A 90 -10.33 -11.42 -39.06
C ARG A 90 -10.63 -9.96 -39.39
N HIS A 91 -9.59 -9.18 -39.68
CA HIS A 91 -9.71 -7.81 -40.13
C HIS A 91 -9.20 -7.70 -41.57
N GLU A 92 -9.76 -6.72 -42.28
CA GLU A 92 -9.33 -6.35 -43.62
C GLU A 92 -9.02 -4.86 -43.57
N LYS A 93 -7.75 -4.52 -43.71
CA LYS A 93 -7.25 -3.17 -43.47
C LYS A 93 -6.61 -2.61 -44.73
N TYR A 94 -7.02 -1.39 -45.07
CA TYR A 94 -6.36 -0.56 -46.07
C TYR A 94 -5.32 0.31 -45.36
N TYR A 95 -4.07 0.22 -45.79
CA TYR A 95 -2.97 1.02 -45.23
C TYR A 95 -2.74 2.25 -46.09
N SER A 96 -2.29 3.37 -45.50
CA SER A 96 -2.06 4.61 -46.24
C SER A 96 -1.01 4.51 -47.35
N CYS A 97 -0.16 3.47 -47.34
CA CYS A 97 0.86 3.25 -48.35
C CYS A 97 0.34 2.55 -49.62
N CYS A 98 -0.80 1.86 -49.55
CA CYS A 98 -1.27 0.96 -50.62
C CYS A 98 -2.79 1.08 -50.79
N VAL A 99 -3.29 0.89 -52.02
CA VAL A 99 -4.73 0.94 -52.31
C VAL A 99 -5.42 -0.41 -52.08
N GLU A 100 -4.63 -1.48 -52.02
CA GLU A 100 -5.09 -2.85 -51.85
C GLU A 100 -5.37 -3.19 -50.37
N PRO A 101 -6.34 -4.08 -50.10
CA PRO A 101 -6.61 -4.55 -48.75
C PRO A 101 -5.55 -5.54 -48.29
N TYR A 102 -5.16 -5.46 -47.03
CA TYR A 102 -4.35 -6.48 -46.36
C TYR A 102 -5.19 -7.17 -45.30
N ILE A 103 -5.13 -8.50 -45.30
CA ILE A 103 -5.89 -9.34 -44.38
C ILE A 103 -5.00 -9.76 -43.23
N ASP A 104 -5.50 -9.58 -42.01
CA ASP A 104 -4.86 -10.00 -40.79
C ASP A 104 -5.86 -10.70 -39.84
N ILE A 105 -5.33 -11.61 -39.03
CA ILE A 105 -6.06 -12.32 -38.00
C ILE A 105 -5.47 -11.92 -36.66
N PHE A 106 -6.28 -11.28 -35.84
CA PHE A 106 -5.98 -10.95 -34.46
C PHE A 106 -6.40 -12.09 -33.55
N PHE A 107 -5.50 -12.53 -32.68
CA PHE A 107 -5.79 -13.42 -31.58
C PHE A 107 -5.69 -12.62 -30.29
N ASN A 108 -6.83 -12.38 -29.65
CA ASN A 108 -6.90 -11.69 -28.37
C ASN A 108 -6.85 -12.73 -27.26
N ILE A 109 -5.87 -12.63 -26.38
CA ILE A 109 -5.67 -13.50 -25.23
C ILE A 109 -6.00 -12.68 -23.99
N THR A 110 -7.09 -13.05 -23.32
CA THR A 110 -7.49 -12.47 -22.05
C THR A 110 -6.93 -13.31 -20.91
N LEU A 111 -6.11 -12.68 -20.07
CA LEU A 111 -5.37 -13.29 -18.99
C LEU A 111 -5.76 -12.66 -17.65
N ARG A 112 -5.83 -13.48 -16.60
CA ARG A 112 -6.03 -13.03 -15.22
C ARG A 112 -4.87 -13.50 -14.35
N ARG A 113 -4.31 -12.60 -13.53
CA ARG A 113 -3.21 -12.94 -12.62
C ARG A 113 -3.71 -13.77 -11.44
N ARG A 114 -2.93 -14.79 -11.05
CA ARG A 114 -3.11 -15.50 -9.77
C ARG A 114 -2.55 -14.67 -8.62
N THR A 115 -3.44 -14.24 -7.72
CA THR A 115 -3.14 -13.19 -6.72
C THR A 115 -2.56 -13.70 -5.41
N LEU A 116 -2.59 -15.01 -5.15
CA LEU A 116 -2.24 -15.59 -3.84
C LEU A 116 -0.83 -15.23 -3.40
N PHE A 117 0.15 -15.36 -4.29
CA PHE A 117 1.55 -15.04 -4.01
C PHE A 117 1.72 -13.58 -3.57
N TYR A 118 1.15 -12.63 -4.34
CA TYR A 118 1.24 -11.20 -4.05
C TYR A 118 0.44 -10.81 -2.80
N THR A 119 -0.69 -11.47 -2.55
CA THR A 119 -1.52 -11.19 -1.37
C THR A 119 -0.78 -11.57 -0.09
N VAL A 120 -0.21 -12.78 -0.03
CA VAL A 120 0.49 -13.28 1.17
C VAL A 120 1.83 -12.58 1.38
N ASN A 121 2.60 -12.35 0.32
CA ASN A 121 3.97 -11.85 0.45
C ASN A 121 4.10 -10.33 0.36
N LEU A 122 3.13 -9.61 -0.21
CA LEU A 122 3.15 -8.15 -0.29
C LEU A 122 2.07 -7.50 0.55
N ILE A 123 0.80 -7.89 0.39
CA ILE A 123 -0.32 -7.19 1.03
C ILE A 123 -0.35 -7.42 2.54
N VAL A 124 -0.24 -8.68 2.99
CA VAL A 124 -0.31 -9.04 4.42
C VAL A 124 0.78 -8.33 5.25
N PRO A 125 2.07 -8.32 4.85
CA PRO A 125 3.10 -7.57 5.57
C PRO A 125 2.84 -6.06 5.62
N CYS A 126 2.39 -5.44 4.51
CA CYS A 126 2.11 -4.01 4.47
C CYS A 126 0.97 -3.62 5.43
N VAL A 127 -0.11 -4.40 5.46
CA VAL A 127 -1.21 -4.19 6.41
C VAL A 127 -0.72 -4.38 7.84
N GLY A 128 0.10 -5.41 8.11
CA GLY A 128 0.71 -5.64 9.41
C GLY A 128 1.56 -4.47 9.91
N ILE A 129 2.42 -3.92 9.06
CA ILE A 129 3.26 -2.75 9.39
C ILE A 129 2.39 -1.51 9.66
N SER A 130 1.36 -1.28 8.85
CA SER A 130 0.42 -0.17 9.06
C SER A 130 -0.28 -0.27 10.43
N TYR A 131 -0.67 -1.48 10.83
CA TYR A 131 -1.27 -1.72 12.15
C TYR A 131 -0.28 -1.50 13.30
N LEU A 132 0.95 -2.00 13.16
CA LEU A 132 2.02 -1.76 14.14
C LEU A 132 2.28 -0.27 14.35
N SER A 133 2.21 0.55 13.29
CA SER A 133 2.42 2.00 13.38
C SER A 133 1.42 2.70 14.30
N VAL A 134 0.16 2.24 14.33
CA VAL A 134 -0.88 2.77 15.22
C VAL A 134 -0.66 2.28 16.65
N LEU A 135 -0.25 1.03 16.82
CA LEU A 135 0.06 0.45 18.13
C LEU A 135 1.20 1.17 18.87
N VAL A 136 2.12 1.82 18.15
CA VAL A 136 3.20 2.63 18.76
C VAL A 136 2.64 3.72 19.69
N PHE A 137 1.49 4.32 19.37
CA PHE A 137 0.88 5.34 20.22
C PHE A 137 0.34 4.79 21.54
N TYR A 138 -0.01 3.50 21.56
CA TYR A 138 -0.47 2.82 22.75
C TYR A 138 0.68 2.48 23.71
N LEU A 139 1.90 2.33 23.19
CA LEU A 139 3.07 2.01 24.02
C LEU A 139 3.48 3.22 24.88
N PRO A 140 3.65 3.07 26.21
CA PRO A 140 4.07 4.15 27.08
C PRO A 140 5.49 4.63 26.74
N ALA A 141 5.75 5.92 26.94
CA ALA A 141 7.05 6.55 26.63
C ALA A 141 8.15 6.16 27.62
N ASP A 142 7.80 5.54 28.76
CA ASP A 142 8.77 5.01 29.73
C ASP A 142 9.60 3.86 29.16
N SER A 143 9.06 3.16 28.16
CA SER A 143 9.80 2.14 27.42
C SER A 143 10.82 2.80 26.50
N LYS A 144 12.11 2.61 26.81
CA LYS A 144 13.24 3.06 25.99
C LYS A 144 13.23 2.46 24.57
N GLU A 145 12.42 1.44 24.32
CA GLU A 145 12.29 0.75 23.02
C GLU A 145 11.32 1.44 22.04
N LYS A 146 10.53 2.43 22.48
CA LYS A 146 9.52 3.08 21.63
C LYS A 146 10.11 3.75 20.38
N ILE A 147 11.26 4.40 20.51
CA ILE A 147 11.95 5.05 19.37
C ILE A 147 12.49 3.99 18.40
N SER A 148 13.12 2.93 18.94
CA SER A 148 13.66 1.82 18.15
C SER A 148 12.56 1.17 17.29
N LEU A 149 11.41 0.88 17.89
CA LEU A 149 10.22 0.35 17.19
C LEU A 149 9.73 1.31 16.09
N CYS A 150 9.71 2.61 16.34
CA CYS A 150 9.29 3.61 15.34
C CYS A 150 10.22 3.63 14.11
N ILE A 151 11.53 3.56 14.33
CA ILE A 151 12.54 3.59 13.27
C ILE A 151 12.48 2.30 12.44
N THR A 152 12.33 1.13 13.08
CA THR A 152 12.25 -0.15 12.36
C THR A 152 10.99 -0.24 11.50
N ILE A 153 9.85 0.27 11.98
CA ILE A 153 8.61 0.36 11.19
C ILE A 153 8.81 1.26 9.97
N LEU A 154 9.42 2.44 10.13
CA LEU A 154 9.68 3.36 9.03
C LEU A 154 10.61 2.75 7.96
N LEU A 155 11.69 2.10 8.40
CA LEU A 155 12.63 1.44 7.52
C LEU A 155 11.97 0.29 6.76
N SER A 156 11.20 -0.55 7.47
CA SER A 156 10.47 -1.67 6.87
C SER A 156 9.46 -1.19 5.83
N GLN A 157 8.66 -0.17 6.15
CA GLN A 157 7.71 0.45 5.20
C GLN A 157 8.41 0.97 3.95
N THR A 158 9.59 1.59 4.10
CA THR A 158 10.39 2.09 2.98
C THR A 158 10.91 0.96 2.09
N MET A 159 11.40 -0.14 2.69
CA MET A 159 11.84 -1.31 1.92
C MET A 159 10.69 -1.95 1.13
N PHE A 160 9.51 -2.11 1.73
CA PHE A 160 8.34 -2.65 1.02
C PHE A 160 7.89 -1.74 -0.12
N PHE A 161 7.96 -0.42 0.06
CA PHE A 161 7.69 0.52 -1.03
C PHE A 161 8.68 0.37 -2.19
N LEU A 162 9.99 0.29 -1.89
CA LEU A 162 11.02 0.08 -2.91
C LEU A 162 10.82 -1.23 -3.68
N LEU A 163 10.58 -2.34 -2.97
CA LEU A 163 10.28 -3.64 -3.56
C LEU A 163 9.12 -3.55 -4.56
N ILE A 164 8.05 -2.85 -4.19
CA ILE A 164 6.86 -2.70 -5.04
C ILE A 164 7.14 -1.80 -6.25
N SER A 165 7.97 -0.77 -6.09
CA SER A 165 8.41 0.08 -7.20
C SER A 165 9.32 -0.63 -8.20
N GLU A 166 10.02 -1.70 -7.80
CA GLU A 166 10.82 -2.53 -8.70
C GLU A 166 9.98 -3.58 -9.44
N ILE A 167 8.97 -4.16 -8.78
CA ILE A 167 8.10 -5.19 -9.39
C ILE A 167 7.17 -4.58 -10.45
N ILE A 168 6.67 -3.37 -10.22
CA ILE A 168 5.71 -2.72 -11.11
C ILE A 168 6.48 -1.95 -12.18
N PRO A 169 6.16 -2.10 -13.48
CA PRO A 169 6.82 -1.34 -14.52
C PRO A 169 6.61 0.17 -14.30
N SER A 170 7.66 0.96 -14.51
CA SER A 170 7.64 2.43 -14.40
C SER A 170 6.78 3.05 -15.52
N THR A 171 5.47 2.95 -15.38
CA THR A 171 4.50 3.54 -16.31
C THR A 171 3.92 4.82 -15.72
N SER A 172 3.99 5.91 -16.47
CA SER A 172 3.38 7.19 -16.09
C SER A 172 1.88 7.26 -16.40
N LEU A 173 1.35 6.25 -17.09
CA LEU A 173 -0.03 6.21 -17.56
C LEU A 173 -1.04 6.06 -16.41
N SER A 174 -0.72 5.27 -15.38
CA SER A 174 -1.56 5.16 -14.19
C SER A 174 -0.80 4.60 -12.99
N LEU A 175 -0.99 5.21 -11.82
CA LEU A 175 -0.49 4.68 -10.55
C LEU A 175 -1.40 3.53 -10.07
N PRO A 176 -0.85 2.34 -9.75
CA PRO A 176 -1.60 1.22 -9.18
C PRO A 176 -2.31 1.59 -7.89
N LEU A 177 -3.47 1.01 -7.63
CA LEU A 177 -4.23 1.22 -6.40
C LEU A 177 -3.41 0.85 -5.17
N LEU A 178 -2.66 -0.26 -5.23
CA LEU A 178 -1.73 -0.67 -4.18
C LEU A 178 -0.62 0.37 -3.96
N GLY A 179 -0.08 0.96 -5.03
CA GLY A 179 0.92 2.02 -4.94
C GLY A 179 0.36 3.29 -4.28
N LYS A 180 -0.87 3.69 -4.63
CA LYS A 180 -1.55 4.82 -3.99
C LYS A 180 -1.77 4.58 -2.49
N TYR A 181 -2.19 3.37 -2.13
CA TYR A 181 -2.34 2.96 -0.73
C TYR A 181 -1.00 3.06 0.02
N LEU A 182 0.08 2.54 -0.55
CA LEU A 182 1.40 2.54 0.10
C LEU A 182 2.02 3.92 0.22
N LEU A 183 1.81 4.80 -0.76
CA LEU A 183 2.20 6.21 -0.66
C LEU A 183 1.45 6.91 0.47
N PHE A 184 0.14 6.68 0.56
CA PHE A 184 -0.67 7.21 1.64
C PHE A 184 -0.22 6.70 3.01
N THR A 185 0.02 5.39 3.15
CA THR A 185 0.52 4.83 4.41
C THR A 185 1.93 5.31 4.74
N MET A 186 2.82 5.48 3.76
CA MET A 186 4.15 6.05 3.97
C MET A 186 4.07 7.46 4.56
N LEU A 187 3.22 8.33 4.00
CA LEU A 187 3.00 9.67 4.50
C LEU A 187 2.44 9.66 5.94
N LEU A 188 1.45 8.79 6.22
CA LEU A 188 0.91 8.63 7.56
C LEU A 188 1.97 8.15 8.56
N VAL A 189 2.74 7.12 8.22
CA VAL A 189 3.81 6.60 9.09
C VAL A 189 4.88 7.67 9.34
N ALA A 190 5.27 8.44 8.33
CA ALA A 190 6.20 9.55 8.49
C ALA A 190 5.67 10.61 9.49
N LEU A 191 4.40 10.99 9.35
CA LEU A 191 3.74 11.89 10.31
C LEU A 191 3.69 11.28 11.71
N CYS A 192 3.38 9.98 11.84
CA CYS A 192 3.36 9.28 13.12
C CYS A 192 4.71 9.29 13.83
N VAL A 193 5.82 9.12 13.08
CA VAL A 193 7.18 9.20 13.63
C VAL A 193 7.47 10.61 14.16
N VAL A 194 7.13 11.66 13.39
CA VAL A 194 7.32 13.06 13.82
C VAL A 194 6.52 13.35 15.09
N VAL A 195 5.25 12.97 15.14
CA VAL A 195 4.40 13.13 16.33
C VAL A 195 4.97 12.35 17.52
N THR A 196 5.48 11.14 17.31
CA THR A 196 6.09 10.32 18.36
C THR A 196 7.33 10.99 18.95
N ILE A 197 8.20 11.57 18.12
CA ILE A 197 9.36 12.35 18.58
C ILE A 197 8.92 13.55 19.43
N ILE A 198 7.86 14.26 19.01
CA ILE A 198 7.30 15.38 19.78
C ILE A 198 6.74 14.90 21.13
N ILE A 199 5.99 13.80 21.15
CA ILE A 199 5.43 13.21 22.39
C ILE A 199 6.57 12.86 23.37
N ILE A 200 7.62 12.23 22.87
CA ILE A 200 8.76 11.83 23.69
C ILE A 200 9.51 13.06 24.22
N ASN A 201 9.71 14.09 23.38
CA ASN A 201 10.34 15.35 23.80
C ASN A 201 9.54 16.02 24.93
N ILE A 202 8.21 16.07 24.80
CA ILE A 202 7.32 16.62 25.84
C ILE A 202 7.36 15.75 27.11
N HIS A 203 7.40 14.43 26.98
CA HIS A 203 7.41 13.49 28.10
C HIS A 203 8.67 13.63 28.98
N TYR A 204 9.85 13.70 28.39
CA TYR A 204 11.12 13.84 29.12
C TYR A 204 11.43 15.27 29.56
N ARG A 205 10.50 16.21 29.39
CA ARG A 205 10.68 17.61 29.78
C ARG A 205 10.59 17.77 31.30
N GLN A 206 11.70 18.14 31.92
CA GLN A 206 11.79 18.29 33.38
C GLN A 206 11.23 19.65 33.86
N PRO A 207 10.66 19.72 35.09
CA PRO A 207 10.13 20.96 35.67
C PRO A 207 11.19 22.04 35.92
N SER A 208 12.46 21.64 36.05
CA SER A 208 13.61 22.52 36.29
C SER A 208 13.99 23.34 35.06
N THR A 209 13.81 22.80 33.85
CA THR A 209 14.24 23.43 32.61
C THR A 209 13.12 24.16 31.88
N HIS A 210 11.86 23.79 32.12
CA HIS A 210 10.73 24.38 31.40
C HIS A 210 9.44 24.53 32.22
N LYS A 211 8.81 25.70 32.08
CA LYS A 211 7.46 25.96 32.62
C LYS A 211 6.39 25.61 31.57
N ILE A 212 5.36 24.88 31.98
CA ILE A 212 4.24 24.49 31.10
C ILE A 212 3.37 25.73 30.83
N PRO A 213 3.14 26.11 29.55
CA PRO A 213 2.29 27.24 29.22
C PRO A 213 0.82 27.00 29.59
N SER A 214 0.12 28.07 29.96
CA SER A 214 -1.25 28.03 30.48
C SER A 214 -2.27 27.46 29.50
N TRP A 215 -2.11 27.72 28.19
CA TRP A 215 -2.98 27.14 27.15
C TRP A 215 -2.86 25.61 27.07
N MET A 216 -1.64 25.08 27.17
CA MET A 216 -1.36 23.63 27.11
C MET A 216 -1.99 22.91 28.29
N ARG A 217 -1.98 23.54 29.47
CA ARG A 217 -2.66 23.03 30.67
C ARG A 217 -4.18 23.00 30.51
N THR A 218 -4.78 23.97 29.85
CA THR A 218 -6.24 23.98 29.61
C THR A 218 -6.64 22.92 28.58
N VAL A 219 -5.90 22.81 27.47
CA VAL A 219 -6.21 21.86 26.39
C VAL A 219 -5.94 20.41 26.84
N PHE A 220 -4.70 20.07 27.20
CA PHE A 220 -4.29 18.68 27.43
C PHE A 220 -4.67 18.12 28.80
N ILE A 221 -4.83 18.96 29.83
CA ILE A 221 -5.13 18.48 31.20
C ILE A 221 -6.61 18.66 31.57
N ARG A 222 -7.32 19.67 31.02
CA ARG A 222 -8.73 19.93 31.38
C ARG A 222 -9.75 19.53 30.31
N ALA A 223 -9.47 19.78 29.02
CA ALA A 223 -10.42 19.53 27.93
C ALA A 223 -10.28 18.12 27.33
N LEU A 224 -9.07 17.73 26.91
CA LEU A 224 -8.81 16.47 26.22
C LEU A 224 -9.18 15.21 27.04
N PRO A 225 -8.82 15.09 28.34
CA PRO A 225 -9.13 13.90 29.12
C PRO A 225 -10.63 13.71 29.35
N LYS A 226 -11.39 14.82 29.43
CA LYS A 226 -12.86 14.78 29.53
C LYS A 226 -13.50 14.32 28.23
N MET A 227 -12.98 14.76 27.07
CA MET A 227 -13.47 14.29 25.77
C MET A 227 -13.11 12.83 25.50
N LEU A 228 -11.91 12.40 25.89
CA LEU A 228 -11.40 11.04 25.68
C LEU A 228 -11.83 10.04 26.77
N LEU A 229 -12.67 10.47 27.73
CA LEU A 229 -13.12 9.66 28.87
C LEU A 229 -11.97 8.96 29.62
N MET A 230 -10.83 9.64 29.76
CA MET A 230 -9.66 9.10 30.44
C MET A 230 -9.86 9.12 31.96
N ARG A 231 -9.54 8.00 32.62
CA ARG A 231 -9.51 7.91 34.08
C ARG A 231 -8.30 8.68 34.59
N VAL A 232 -8.51 9.64 35.49
CA VAL A 232 -7.42 10.39 36.11
C VAL A 232 -6.58 9.43 36.97
N PRO A 233 -5.25 9.37 36.80
CA PRO A 233 -4.39 8.50 37.62
C PRO A 233 -4.50 8.87 39.11
N GLU A 234 -4.67 7.87 39.99
CA GLU A 234 -4.86 8.08 41.43
C GLU A 234 -3.69 8.81 42.10
N GLN A 235 -2.47 8.67 41.57
CA GLN A 235 -1.27 9.35 42.07
C GLN A 235 -1.36 10.89 41.94
N LEU A 236 -1.95 11.39 40.85
CA LEU A 236 -2.19 12.83 40.67
C LEU A 236 -3.28 13.37 41.61
N LEU A 237 -4.27 12.53 41.94
CA LEU A 237 -5.27 12.84 42.96
C LEU A 237 -4.66 12.86 44.36
N ALA A 238 -3.77 11.91 44.67
CA ALA A 238 -3.05 11.85 45.94
C ALA A 238 -2.11 13.05 46.13
N ASP A 239 -1.33 13.43 45.10
CA ASP A 239 -0.42 14.58 45.15
C ASP A 239 -1.16 15.92 45.26
N SER A 240 -2.28 16.07 44.55
CA SER A 240 -3.12 17.27 44.68
C SER A 240 -3.80 17.35 46.05
N ALA A 241 -4.24 16.22 46.62
CA ALA A 241 -4.75 16.16 47.99
C ALA A 241 -3.66 16.49 49.02
N LEU A 242 -2.43 15.98 48.87
CA LEU A 242 -1.29 16.28 49.74
C LEU A 242 -0.90 17.76 49.69
N LYS A 243 -0.80 18.36 48.49
CA LYS A 243 -0.58 19.81 48.34
C LYS A 243 -1.69 20.64 48.97
N GLN A 244 -2.94 20.23 48.80
CA GLN A 244 -4.08 20.96 49.37
C GLN A 244 -4.12 20.84 50.91
N LYS A 245 -3.72 19.69 51.46
CA LYS A 245 -3.60 19.47 52.91
C LYS A 245 -2.45 20.30 53.49
N HIS A 246 -1.28 20.31 52.84
CA HIS A 246 -0.12 21.11 53.24
C HIS A 246 -0.41 22.62 53.19
N MET A 247 -1.09 23.09 52.14
CA MET A 247 -1.47 24.49 52.00
C MET A 247 -2.51 24.93 53.05
N LYS A 248 -3.45 24.05 53.42
CA LYS A 248 -4.38 24.28 54.55
C LYS A 248 -3.63 24.32 55.89
N THR A 249 -2.66 23.44 56.10
CA THR A 249 -1.84 23.42 57.32
C THR A 249 -0.97 24.68 57.45
N CYS A 250 -0.30 25.14 56.38
CA CYS A 250 0.46 26.41 56.42
C CYS A 250 -0.45 27.62 56.67
N LYS A 251 -1.67 27.65 56.10
CA LYS A 251 -2.64 28.71 56.38
C LYS A 251 -3.10 28.72 57.84
N LYS A 252 -3.27 27.54 58.45
CA LYS A 252 -3.65 27.38 59.86
C LYS A 252 -2.50 27.73 60.81
N LEU A 253 -1.26 27.39 60.45
CA LEU A 253 -0.06 27.80 61.17
C LEU A 253 0.12 29.32 61.14
N ASN A 254 -0.04 29.95 59.97
CA ASN A 254 0.03 31.41 59.84
C ASN A 254 -1.10 32.14 60.60
N LEU A 255 -2.30 31.56 60.70
CA LEU A 255 -3.38 32.10 61.54
C LEU A 255 -3.09 32.01 63.05
N ASN A 256 -2.33 30.99 63.48
CA ASN A 256 -1.90 30.85 64.87
C ASN A 256 -0.67 31.71 65.19
N LEU A 257 0.24 31.89 64.21
CA LEU A 257 1.41 32.78 64.30
C LEU A 257 1.02 34.25 64.17
N ALA A 258 -0.09 34.64 63.54
CA ALA A 258 -0.58 36.02 63.56
C ALA A 258 -0.99 36.53 64.98
N ARG A 259 -0.93 35.67 66.01
CA ARG A 259 -1.11 36.04 67.43
C ARG A 259 0.22 36.42 68.13
N TYR A 260 1.37 36.15 67.50
CA TYR A 260 2.71 36.51 67.99
C TYR A 260 3.53 37.08 66.83
N GLU A 261 4.01 38.31 66.96
CA GLU A 261 4.48 39.23 65.90
C GLU A 261 5.72 38.80 65.09
N TYR A 262 5.72 37.60 64.47
CA TYR A 262 6.77 37.11 63.56
C TYR A 262 6.18 36.21 62.46
N ALA A 263 5.97 36.76 61.26
CA ALA A 263 5.60 35.98 60.07
C ALA A 263 6.87 35.44 59.38
N LEU A 264 7.15 34.13 59.51
CA LEU A 264 8.22 33.44 58.79
C LEU A 264 7.69 32.89 57.44
N PRO A 265 8.47 32.96 56.34
CA PRO A 265 8.08 32.36 55.07
C PRO A 265 8.00 30.82 55.19
N CYS A 266 6.91 30.21 54.73
CA CYS A 266 6.77 28.75 54.67
C CYS A 266 7.91 28.15 53.82
N PRO A 267 8.75 27.23 54.35
CA PRO A 267 9.79 26.60 53.55
C PRO A 267 9.15 25.68 52.51
N GLU A 268 9.65 25.71 51.28
CA GLU A 268 9.22 24.79 50.22
C GLU A 268 9.43 23.34 50.65
N PRO A 269 8.48 22.43 50.37
CA PRO A 269 8.69 21.02 50.61
C PRO A 269 9.88 20.56 49.76
N ARG A 270 10.95 20.09 50.41
CA ARG A 270 12.08 19.41 49.74
C ARG A 270 11.49 18.42 48.76
N GLN A 271 11.91 18.51 47.50
CA GLN A 271 11.58 17.59 46.43
C GLN A 271 12.03 16.17 46.85
N GLY A 272 11.13 15.44 47.49
CA GLY A 272 11.22 14.01 47.63
C GLY A 272 11.07 13.41 46.23
N LEU A 273 12.03 12.54 45.89
CA LEU A 273 12.13 11.81 44.64
C LEU A 273 10.76 11.43 44.08
N ILE A 274 10.52 11.85 42.85
CA ILE A 274 9.52 11.25 41.97
C ILE A 274 10.04 9.84 41.61
N CYS A 275 9.77 8.87 42.48
CA CYS A 275 9.84 7.46 42.12
C CYS A 275 8.53 7.09 41.44
N ILE A 276 8.50 7.19 40.11
CA ILE A 276 7.49 6.53 39.28
C ILE A 276 7.98 5.09 39.09
N LYS A 277 7.20 4.14 39.57
CA LYS A 277 7.28 2.72 39.21
C LYS A 277 6.31 2.46 38.07
#